data_AF-A0A392UXN9-F1
#
_entry.id   AF-A0A392UXN9-F1
#
_cell.length_a   1.000
_cell.length_b   1.000
_cell.length_c   1.000
_cell.angle_alpha   90.00
_cell.angle_beta   90.00
_cell.angle_gamma   90.00
#
_symmetry.space_group_name_H-M   'P 1'
#
loop_
_entity.id
_entity.type
_entity.pdbx_description
1 polymer ?
#
loop_
_entity_poly.entity_id
_entity_poly.type
_entity_poly.pdbx_seq_one_letter_code
_entity_poly.pdbx_strand_id
1 'polypeptide(L)' 'MLKLTNPFLEEVKECQKRDQKLMEKLVFIREGKGIDFGVDENGVIRYLGRVCVPDVPELRKMILEEGHR' A
#
# COMPACT_ATOMS: atom_id res chain seq x y z
N MET A 1 0.28 4.27 17.56
CA MET A 1 0.54 3.58 16.28
C MET A 1 -0.80 3.54 15.55
N LEU A 2 -0.89 4.08 14.33
CA LEU A 2 -2.12 4.01 13.54
C LEU A 2 -2.56 2.55 13.46
N LYS A 3 -3.77 2.24 13.93
CA LYS A 3 -4.34 0.91 13.73
C LYS A 3 -4.86 0.88 12.30
N LEU A 4 -4.04 0.39 11.38
CA LEU A 4 -4.49 0.13 10.01
C LEU A 4 -5.58 -0.94 10.09
N THR A 5 -6.83 -0.51 10.08
CA THR A 5 -7.99 -1.40 10.14
C THR A 5 -8.09 -2.20 8.84
N ASN A 6 -8.75 -3.35 8.89
CA ASN A 6 -8.94 -4.19 7.70
C ASN A 6 -9.58 -3.42 6.52
N PRO A 7 -10.60 -2.55 6.71
CA PRO A 7 -11.16 -1.74 5.63
C PRO A 7 -10.17 -0.75 4.98
N PHE A 8 -9.28 -0.15 5.77
CA PHE A 8 -8.26 0.76 5.21
C PHE A 8 -7.26 0.00 4.33
N LEU A 9 -6.79 -1.16 4.79
CA LEU A 9 -5.84 -1.97 4.02
C LEU A 9 -6.45 -2.49 2.71
N GLU A 10 -7.74 -2.84 2.73
CA GLU A 10 -8.46 -3.24 1.51
C GLU A 10 -8.55 -2.08 0.51
N GLU A 11 -8.91 -0.87 0.94
CA GLU A 11 -8.95 0.29 0.04
C GLU A 11 -7.56 0.61 -0.52
N VAL A 12 -6.52 0.58 0.33
CA VAL A 12 -5.13 0.73 -0.13
C VAL A 12 -4.81 -0.29 -1.21
N LYS A 13 -5.11 -1.58 -1.00
CA LYS A 13 -4.85 -2.64 -1.98
C LYS A 13 -5.51 -2.36 -3.32
N GLU A 14 -6.77 -1.92 -3.33
CA GLU A 14 -7.48 -1.58 -4.56
C GLU A 14 -6.94 -0.33 -5.24
N CYS A 15 -6.50 0.67 -4.49
CA CYS A 15 -5.81 1.83 -5.06
C CYS A 15 -4.42 1.46 -5.60
N GLN A 16 -3.68 0.58 -4.94
CA GLN A 16 -2.36 0.14 -5.39
C GLN A 16 -2.44 -0.51 -6.78
N LYS A 17 -3.44 -1.37 -7.02
CA LYS A 17 -3.72 -1.98 -8.33
C LYS A 17 -3.89 -0.97 -9.47
N ARG A 18 -4.36 0.23 -9.14
CA ARG A 18 -4.62 1.33 -10.07
C ARG A 18 -3.45 2.30 -10.19
N ASP A 19 -2.45 2.21 -9.30
CA ASP A 19 -1.25 3.03 -9.33
C ASP A 19 -0.20 2.43 -10.28
N GLN A 20 0.04 3.11 -11.41
CA GLN A 20 0.97 2.65 -12.44
C GLN A 20 2.39 2.44 -11.89
N LYS A 21 2.89 3.34 -11.03
CA LYS A 21 4.26 3.25 -10.49
C LYS A 21 4.39 2.03 -9.60
N LEU A 22 3.36 1.72 -8.81
CA LEU A 22 3.36 0.53 -7.97
C LEU A 22 3.21 -0.76 -8.79
N MET A 23 2.44 -0.75 -9.87
CA MET A 23 2.39 -1.88 -10.81
C MET A 23 3.73 -2.13 -11.49
N GLU A 24 4.46 -1.08 -11.87
CA GLU A 24 5.84 -1.21 -12.39
C GLU A 24 6.77 -1.83 -11.33
N LYS A 25 6.67 -1.39 -10.07
CA LYS A 25 7.41 -2.02 -8.95
C LYS A 25 7.04 -3.49 -8.77
N LEU A 26 5.76 -3.85 -8.91
CA LEU A 26 5.32 -5.24 -8.82
C LEU A 26 5.98 -6.14 -9.87
N VAL A 27 6.21 -5.64 -11.09
CA VAL A 27 6.98 -6.36 -12.12
C VAL A 27 8.42 -6.59 -11.63
N PHE A 28 9.10 -5.57 -11.11
CA PHE A 28 10.45 -5.73 -10.57
C PHE A 28 10.53 -6.71 -9.38
N ILE A 29 9.50 -6.73 -8.52
CA ILE A 29 9.39 -7.72 -7.42
C ILE A 29 9.31 -9.13 -8.00
N ARG A 30 8.47 -9.35 -9.02
CA ARG A 30 8.31 -10.66 -9.69
C ARG A 30 9.59 -11.12 -10.40
N GLU A 31 10.39 -10.19 -10.92
CA GLU A 31 11.70 -10.48 -11.51
C GLU A 31 12.81 -10.69 -10.45
N GLY A 32 12.51 -10.57 -9.15
CA GLY A 32 13.50 -10.69 -8.07
C GLY A 32 14.44 -9.49 -7.94
N LYS A 33 14.13 -8.36 -8.59
CA LYS A 33 14.96 -7.13 -8.59
C LYS A 33 14.52 -6.12 -7.53
N GLY A 34 13.38 -6.32 -6.89
CA GLY A 34 12.80 -5.41 -5.89
C GLY A 34 13.24 -5.73 -4.46
N ILE A 35 14.53 -5.54 -4.10
CA ILE A 35 15.01 -5.86 -2.74
C ILE A 35 14.31 -5.07 -1.62
N ASP A 36 13.87 -3.84 -1.91
CA ASP A 36 13.21 -2.98 -0.93
C ASP A 36 11.68 -3.12 -0.94
N PHE A 37 11.12 -3.73 -1.98
CA PHE A 37 9.68 -3.86 -2.16
C PHE A 37 9.23 -5.31 -1.99
N GLY A 38 8.12 -5.52 -1.29
CA GLY A 38 7.51 -6.83 -1.13
C GLY A 38 6.01 -6.74 -1.25
N VAL A 39 5.37 -7.90 -1.43
CA VAL A 39 3.91 -8.05 -1.29
C VAL A 39 3.68 -8.89 -0.04
N ASP A 40 2.83 -8.42 0.87
CA ASP A 40 2.50 -9.16 2.09
C ASP A 40 1.43 -10.25 1.85
N GLU A 41 1.08 -10.97 2.92
CA GLU A 41 0.06 -12.03 2.89
C GLU A 41 -1.34 -11.54 2.47
N ASN A 42 -1.62 -10.24 2.58
CA ASN A 42 -2.89 -9.63 2.18
C ASN A 42 -2.85 -9.11 0.73
N GLY A 43 -1.73 -9.29 0.02
CA GLY A 43 -1.56 -8.78 -1.33
C GLY A 43 -1.21 -7.28 -1.39
N VAL A 44 -0.80 -6.67 -0.27
CA VAL A 44 -0.46 -5.25 -0.19
C VAL A 44 1.02 -5.05 -0.48
N ILE A 45 1.33 -4.12 -1.38
CA ILE A 45 2.70 -3.70 -1.69
C ILE A 45 3.26 -2.92 -0.51
N ARG A 46 4.44 -3.31 -0.05
CA ARG A 46 5.19 -2.68 1.04
C ARG A 46 6.59 -2.30 0.60
N TYR A 47 7.06 -1.17 1.09
CA TYR A 47 8.44 -0.71 0.98
C TYR A 47 9.10 -0.83 2.35
N LEU A 48 10.13 -1.69 2.48
CA LEU A 48 10.83 -1.95 3.74
C LEU A 48 9.86 -2.23 4.92
N GLY A 49 8.85 -3.07 4.67
CA GLY A 49 7.80 -3.44 5.63
C GLY A 49 6.69 -2.41 5.83
N ARG A 50 6.81 -1.21 5.26
CA ARG A 50 5.79 -0.13 5.36
C ARG A 50 4.81 -0.20 4.21
N VAL A 51 3.52 0.00 4.50
CA VAL A 51 2.47 0.03 3.46
C VAL A 51 2.72 1.18 2.48
N CYS A 52 2.77 0.87 1.19
CA CYS A 52 2.81 1.88 0.14
C CYS A 52 1.41 2.46 -0.05
N VAL A 53 1.15 3.69 0.40
CA VAL A 53 -0.15 4.34 0.23
C VAL A 53 -0.12 5.17 -1.06
N PRO A 54 -0.96 4.86 -2.08
CA PRO A 54 -1.10 5.71 -3.27
C PRO A 54 -1.56 7.12 -2.91
N ASP A 55 -1.14 8.10 -3.71
CA ASP A 55 -1.48 9.50 -3.47
C ASP A 55 -2.87 9.87 -4.00
N VAL A 56 -3.92 9.41 -3.30
CA VAL A 56 -5.32 9.71 -3.63
C VAL A 56 -6.04 10.38 -2.45
N PRO A 57 -6.93 11.37 -2.71
CA PRO A 57 -7.60 12.14 -1.66
C PRO A 57 -8.34 11.30 -0.62
N GLU A 58 -8.96 10.19 -1.04
CA GLU A 58 -9.75 9.30 -0.20
C GLU A 58 -8.88 8.63 0.87
N LEU A 59 -7.72 8.09 0.47
CA LEU A 59 -6.78 7.46 1.41
C LEU A 59 -6.18 8.47 2.37
N ARG A 60 -5.87 9.69 1.91
CA ARG A 60 -5.40 10.78 2.79
C ARG A 60 -6.44 11.09 3.87
N LYS A 61 -7.71 11.18 3.49
CA LYS A 61 -8.82 11.39 4.44
C LYS A 61 -8.90 10.25 5.46
N MET A 62 -8.87 8.99 5.01
CA MET A 62 -8.91 7.83 5.91
C MET A 62 -7.74 7.80 6.89
N ILE A 63 -6.52 8.17 6.46
CA ILE A 63 -5.35 8.26 7.35
C ILE A 63 -5.56 9.32 8.44
N LEU A 64 -6.10 10.49 8.08
CA LEU A 64 -6.37 11.57 9.03
C LEU A 64 -7.46 11.16 10.04
N GLU A 65 -8.51 10.49 9.58
CA GLU A 65 -9.60 9.99 10.44
C GLU A 65 -9.10 8.91 11.41
N GLU A 66 -8.27 7.98 10.94
CA GLU A 66 -7.68 6.94 11.80
C GLU A 66 -6.65 7.53 12.78
N GLY A 67 -5.90 8.56 12.39
CA GLY A 67 -4.93 9.23 13.26
C GLY A 67 -5.54 10.09 14.36
N HIS A 68 -6.80 10.47 14.22
CA HIS A 68 -7.54 11.17 15.26
C HIS A 68 -8.10 10.23 16.34
N ARG A 69 -8.18 8.93 16.06
CA ARG A 69 -8.63 7.90 17.02
C ARG A 69 -7.49 7.45 17.93
#